data_AF-A0A519WUZ1-F1
#
_entry.id   AF-A0A519WUZ1-F1
#
_cell.length_a   1.000
_cell.length_b   1.000
_cell.length_c   1.000
_cell.angle_alpha   90.00
_cell.angle_beta   90.00
_cell.angle_gamma   90.00
#
_symmetry.space_group_name_H-M   'P 1'
#
loop_
_entity.id
_entity.type
_entity.pdbx_description
1 polymer ?
#
loop_
_entity_poly.entity_id
_entity_poly.type
_entity_poly.pdbx_seq_one_letter_code
_entity_poly.pdbx_strand_id
1 'polypeptide(L)'
;MSDAEKKRFLQIHPNDNVLVALQDLYKGEAINWSGETIILKDDIHAKHKFFITDLNLDGEILMYGVLVGKATVPVQQGALMTTENVYHASQEYAYRDVDYKWSSPDVSAFESRTFNGYHRENGKVGTANYWLFIPTVFCENRNLDVIKEALHNNLGYNVTDKYKQFTSQLLQAYKAGEAIESFHPDQLGNSNPASNRVFKNVDGIKFLNHQGGCGGTRQDSAVLSSLLVSYADHPNVAGITILSLGCQHLQTADFLRDLQQRNPGFNKKVLVFEQQQSQSEDQLIKDAILKTFEGLTEINKIERSPAPLSKLTVGVKCGGSDGFSGISANPAVGYTSDLLVALGAQVLLAEFPELCGAEQNIIDRCISQPIAEKFIRLMRDYDAQAHAVGSGFHMNPSPGNIKDGLIT
;
A
#
# COMPACT_ATOMS: atom_id res chain seq x y z
N MET A 1 -24.63 -34.38 6.51
CA MET A 1 -25.45 -33.18 6.75
C MET A 1 -25.44 -32.39 5.47
N SER A 2 -26.64 -32.09 4.96
CA SER A 2 -26.97 -31.38 3.73
C SER A 2 -26.26 -30.02 3.61
N ASP A 3 -26.21 -29.47 2.40
CA ASP A 3 -25.80 -28.09 2.08
C ASP A 3 -25.90 -27.19 3.30
N ALA A 4 -24.73 -26.84 3.86
CA ALA A 4 -24.63 -25.90 4.97
C ALA A 4 -25.53 -24.71 4.64
N GLU A 5 -26.56 -24.46 5.45
CA GLU A 5 -27.46 -23.32 5.27
C GLU A 5 -26.60 -22.10 4.98
N LYS A 6 -26.65 -21.62 3.73
CA LYS A 6 -25.80 -20.51 3.30
C LYS A 6 -26.11 -19.37 4.24
N LYS A 7 -25.12 -18.97 5.07
CA LYS A 7 -25.27 -17.80 5.94
C LYS A 7 -25.63 -16.62 5.05
N ARG A 8 -26.83 -16.06 5.25
CA ARG A 8 -27.37 -14.95 4.44
C ARG A 8 -26.99 -13.58 5.01
N PHE A 9 -26.64 -13.56 6.29
CA PHE A 9 -26.16 -12.40 7.04
C PHE A 9 -25.10 -12.83 8.05
N LEU A 10 -24.36 -11.87 8.60
CA LEU A 10 -23.29 -12.09 9.56
C LEU A 10 -23.34 -11.06 10.69
N GLN A 11 -23.29 -11.54 11.94
CA GLN A 11 -22.85 -10.76 13.09
C GLN A 11 -21.36 -10.98 13.26
N ILE A 12 -20.55 -9.91 13.26
CA ILE A 12 -19.09 -10.05 13.25
C ILE A 12 -18.58 -10.29 14.67
N HIS A 13 -19.08 -9.49 15.61
CA HIS A 13 -18.76 -9.60 17.02
C HIS A 13 -20.05 -9.72 17.87
N PRO A 14 -20.05 -10.48 18.97
CA PRO A 14 -21.27 -10.68 19.78
C PRO A 14 -21.92 -9.40 20.32
N ASN A 15 -21.14 -8.34 20.51
CA ASN A 15 -21.64 -7.03 20.96
C ASN A 15 -22.17 -6.15 19.83
N ASP A 16 -22.11 -6.60 18.58
CA ASP A 16 -22.59 -5.80 17.46
C ASP A 16 -24.11 -5.67 17.52
N ASN A 17 -24.62 -4.47 17.29
CA ASN A 17 -26.06 -4.18 17.19
C ASN A 17 -26.55 -3.99 15.75
N VAL A 18 -25.70 -4.39 14.79
CA VAL A 18 -26.01 -4.45 13.36
C VAL A 18 -25.55 -5.78 12.77
N LEU A 19 -26.19 -6.19 11.69
CA LEU A 19 -25.80 -7.36 10.90
C LEU A 19 -25.40 -6.93 9.49
N VAL A 20 -24.45 -7.64 8.89
CA VAL A 20 -24.04 -7.46 7.49
C VAL A 20 -24.81 -8.44 6.61
N ALA A 21 -25.44 -7.96 5.54
CA ALA A 21 -26.06 -8.80 4.52
C ALA A 21 -24.99 -9.44 3.62
N LEU A 22 -24.96 -10.77 3.53
CA LEU A 22 -24.01 -11.53 2.68
C LEU A 22 -24.54 -11.76 1.26
N GLN A 23 -25.81 -11.44 1.05
CA GLN A 23 -26.53 -11.47 -0.22
C GLN A 23 -27.66 -10.44 -0.14
N ASP A 24 -28.36 -10.19 -1.24
CA ASP A 24 -29.56 -9.36 -1.21
C ASP A 24 -30.64 -10.00 -0.32
N LEU A 25 -31.23 -9.18 0.54
CA LEU A 25 -32.36 -9.50 1.40
C LEU A 25 -33.48 -8.50 1.09
N TYR A 26 -34.74 -8.96 1.16
CA TYR A 26 -35.86 -8.16 0.67
C TYR A 26 -36.77 -7.70 1.79
N LYS A 27 -37.40 -6.54 1.58
CA LYS A 27 -38.38 -5.97 2.50
C LYS A 27 -39.49 -6.96 2.83
N GLY A 28 -39.87 -7.02 4.11
CA GLY A 28 -40.92 -7.89 4.64
C GLY A 28 -40.48 -9.33 4.89
N GLU A 29 -39.26 -9.69 4.49
CA GLU A 29 -38.68 -10.99 4.80
C GLU A 29 -38.42 -11.14 6.31
N ALA A 30 -38.69 -12.33 6.84
CA ALA A 30 -38.39 -12.71 8.21
C ALA A 30 -37.04 -13.43 8.26
N ILE A 31 -36.08 -12.88 9.00
CA ILE A 31 -34.81 -13.55 9.30
C ILE A 31 -34.81 -14.03 10.76
N ASN A 32 -34.16 -15.15 11.03
CA ASN A 32 -33.99 -15.68 12.38
C ASN A 32 -32.55 -15.46 12.85
N TRP A 33 -32.35 -14.54 13.79
CA TRP A 33 -31.06 -14.27 14.42
C TRP A 33 -31.14 -14.62 15.90
N SER A 34 -30.29 -15.55 16.35
CA SER A 34 -30.21 -15.99 17.76
C SER A 34 -31.54 -16.43 18.39
N GLY A 35 -32.49 -16.94 17.59
CA GLY A 35 -33.82 -17.34 18.04
C GLY A 35 -34.86 -16.22 17.99
N GLU A 36 -34.46 -14.99 17.67
CA GLU A 36 -35.35 -13.85 17.46
C GLU A 36 -35.70 -13.69 15.98
N THR A 37 -36.97 -13.35 15.70
CA THR A 37 -37.43 -13.07 14.34
C THR A 37 -37.36 -11.58 14.07
N ILE A 38 -36.56 -11.18 13.09
CA ILE A 38 -36.46 -9.80 12.61
C ILE A 38 -37.18 -9.71 11.27
N ILE A 39 -38.10 -8.74 11.15
CA ILE A 39 -38.78 -8.44 9.87
C ILE A 39 -38.07 -7.27 9.21
N LEU A 40 -37.51 -7.48 8.02
CA LEU A 40 -36.80 -6.45 7.28
C LEU A 40 -37.75 -5.33 6.84
N LYS A 41 -37.36 -4.07 7.08
CA LYS A 41 -38.17 -2.88 6.77
C LYS A 41 -37.92 -2.35 5.36
N ASP A 42 -36.76 -2.69 4.81
CA ASP A 42 -36.22 -2.20 3.53
C ASP A 42 -35.62 -3.37 2.74
N ASP A 43 -35.36 -3.12 1.45
CA ASP A 43 -34.47 -3.99 0.67
C ASP A 43 -33.02 -3.70 1.10
N ILE A 44 -32.27 -4.76 1.34
CA ILE A 44 -30.91 -4.69 1.87
C ILE A 44 -30.00 -5.41 0.90
N HIS A 45 -29.28 -4.64 0.10
CA HIS A 45 -28.30 -5.19 -0.81
C HIS A 45 -27.15 -5.86 -0.06
N ALA A 46 -26.53 -6.85 -0.69
CA ALA A 46 -25.29 -7.43 -0.21
C ALA A 46 -24.28 -6.33 0.20
N LYS A 47 -23.48 -6.61 1.23
CA LYS A 47 -22.48 -5.70 1.87
C LYS A 47 -23.07 -4.64 2.80
N HIS A 48 -24.37 -4.37 2.74
CA HIS A 48 -25.01 -3.36 3.59
C HIS A 48 -25.38 -3.92 4.95
N LYS A 49 -25.66 -3.00 5.89
CA LYS A 49 -25.96 -3.33 7.28
C LYS A 49 -27.40 -3.01 7.63
N PHE A 50 -27.92 -3.69 8.64
CA PHE A 50 -29.23 -3.40 9.21
C PHE A 50 -29.26 -3.62 10.70
N PHE A 51 -30.15 -2.89 11.38
CA PHE A 51 -30.22 -2.86 12.84
C PHE A 51 -30.88 -4.12 13.41
N ILE A 52 -30.34 -4.65 14.50
CA ILE A 52 -30.94 -5.78 15.24
C ILE A 52 -31.87 -5.35 16.37
N THR A 53 -31.88 -4.05 16.70
CA THR A 53 -32.78 -3.46 17.70
C THR A 53 -33.23 -2.08 17.23
N ASP A 54 -34.31 -1.57 17.81
CA ASP A 54 -34.66 -0.15 17.66
C ASP A 54 -33.57 0.71 18.35
N LEU A 55 -33.20 1.83 17.73
CA LEU A 55 -32.33 2.84 18.33
C LEU A 55 -33.02 4.20 18.32
N ASN A 56 -32.85 4.96 19.40
CA ASN A 56 -33.28 6.36 19.45
C ASN A 56 -32.26 7.27 18.75
N LEU A 57 -32.59 8.56 18.62
CA LEU A 57 -31.64 9.60 18.27
C LEU A 57 -30.38 9.49 19.17
N ASP A 58 -29.20 9.62 18.56
CA ASP A 58 -27.88 9.45 19.18
C ASP A 58 -27.60 8.04 19.73
N GLY A 59 -28.43 7.05 19.40
CA GLY A 59 -28.19 5.65 19.73
C GLY A 59 -26.88 5.17 19.11
N GLU A 60 -26.05 4.50 19.92
CA GLU A 60 -24.74 4.00 19.52
C GLU A 60 -24.86 2.82 18.56
N ILE A 61 -24.00 2.79 17.56
CA ILE A 61 -23.90 1.71 16.57
C ILE A 61 -22.57 1.00 16.79
N LEU A 62 -22.66 -0.28 17.14
CA LEU A 62 -21.53 -1.13 17.44
C LEU A 62 -21.31 -2.14 16.33
N MET A 63 -20.10 -2.16 15.78
CA MET A 63 -19.65 -3.11 14.77
C MET A 63 -18.20 -3.50 15.06
N TYR A 64 -17.84 -4.78 14.90
CA TYR A 64 -16.56 -5.32 15.39
C TYR A 64 -16.36 -5.14 16.91
N GLY A 65 -17.44 -4.98 17.66
CA GLY A 65 -17.42 -4.76 19.10
C GLY A 65 -16.99 -3.35 19.54
N VAL A 66 -16.87 -2.40 18.62
CA VAL A 66 -16.51 -1.00 18.90
C VAL A 66 -17.55 -0.03 18.35
N LEU A 67 -17.56 1.19 18.89
CA LEU A 67 -18.39 2.28 18.36
C LEU A 67 -17.88 2.66 16.97
N VAL A 68 -18.78 2.59 15.98
CA VAL A 68 -18.48 3.01 14.60
C VAL A 68 -19.29 4.23 14.17
N GLY A 69 -20.46 4.43 14.78
CA GLY A 69 -21.40 5.48 14.41
C GLY A 69 -22.47 5.73 15.45
N LYS A 70 -23.29 6.75 15.21
CA LYS A 70 -24.49 7.05 15.98
C LYS A 70 -25.66 7.36 15.06
N ALA A 71 -26.86 7.04 15.51
CA ALA A 71 -28.08 7.29 14.75
C ALA A 71 -28.42 8.80 14.73
N THR A 72 -28.69 9.35 13.55
CA THR A 72 -29.13 10.76 13.37
C THR A 72 -30.64 10.93 13.55
N VAL A 73 -31.38 9.83 13.53
CA VAL A 73 -32.83 9.75 13.70
C VAL A 73 -33.17 8.44 14.42
N PRO A 74 -34.35 8.31 15.06
CA PRO A 74 -34.80 7.01 15.54
C PRO A 74 -34.89 5.99 14.38
N VAL A 75 -34.30 4.82 14.56
CA VAL A 75 -34.30 3.72 13.59
C VAL A 75 -34.96 2.47 14.18
N GLN A 76 -35.57 1.66 13.33
CA GLN A 76 -36.26 0.43 13.73
C GLN A 76 -35.39 -0.79 13.49
N GLN A 77 -35.61 -1.84 14.29
CA GLN A 77 -35.11 -3.18 14.02
C GLN A 77 -35.49 -3.62 12.60
N GLY A 78 -34.50 -4.15 11.87
CA GLY A 78 -34.64 -4.59 10.49
C GLY A 78 -34.56 -3.48 9.43
N ALA A 79 -34.36 -2.22 9.82
CA ALA A 79 -34.16 -1.11 8.88
C ALA A 79 -32.73 -1.08 8.32
N LEU A 80 -32.60 -0.62 7.07
CA LEU A 80 -31.32 -0.44 6.39
C LEU A 80 -30.51 0.68 7.04
N MET A 81 -29.22 0.45 7.26
CA MET A 81 -28.28 1.48 7.67
C MET A 81 -27.80 2.28 6.45
N THR A 82 -27.95 3.60 6.49
CA THR A 82 -27.61 4.53 5.40
C THR A 82 -26.90 5.77 5.94
N THR A 83 -26.24 6.53 5.07
CA THR A 83 -25.66 7.83 5.45
C THR A 83 -26.70 8.90 5.82
N GLU A 84 -27.99 8.63 5.61
CA GLU A 84 -29.07 9.54 6.01
C GLU A 84 -29.48 9.32 7.46
N ASN A 85 -29.32 8.09 7.98
CA ASN A 85 -29.74 7.71 9.33
C ASN A 85 -28.58 7.47 10.30
N VAL A 86 -27.32 7.54 9.84
CA VAL A 86 -26.12 7.44 10.70
C VAL A 86 -25.07 8.48 10.36
N TYR A 87 -24.25 8.83 11.36
CA TYR A 87 -23.00 9.54 11.17
C TYR A 87 -21.86 8.83 11.91
N HIS A 88 -20.64 8.99 11.39
CA HIS A 88 -19.44 8.39 11.96
C HIS A 88 -19.19 8.88 13.39
N ALA A 89 -18.89 7.96 14.30
CA ALA A 89 -18.50 8.25 15.67
C ALA A 89 -17.51 7.20 16.17
N SER A 90 -16.46 7.64 16.84
CA SER A 90 -15.44 6.77 17.44
C SER A 90 -15.21 7.15 18.90
N GLN A 91 -14.65 6.22 19.67
CA GLN A 91 -14.31 6.47 21.07
C GLN A 91 -13.00 7.26 21.17
N GLU A 92 -12.87 8.05 22.24
CA GLU A 92 -11.56 8.60 22.61
C GLU A 92 -10.58 7.47 22.92
N TYR A 93 -9.31 7.70 22.60
CA TYR A 93 -8.25 6.71 22.80
C TYR A 93 -7.09 7.25 23.64
N ALA A 94 -6.56 6.38 24.51
CA ALA A 94 -5.45 6.68 25.40
C ALA A 94 -4.66 5.41 25.74
N TYR A 95 -3.46 5.58 26.29
CA TYR A 95 -2.73 4.47 26.90
C TYR A 95 -3.44 4.03 28.19
N ARG A 96 -3.72 2.72 28.31
CA ARG A 96 -4.42 2.14 29.47
C ARG A 96 -3.66 1.03 30.19
N ASP A 97 -2.40 0.79 29.82
CA ASP A 97 -1.54 -0.25 30.39
C ASP A 97 -2.18 -1.66 30.37
N VAL A 98 -2.79 -2.02 29.23
CA VAL A 98 -3.46 -3.31 29.05
C VAL A 98 -2.40 -4.42 28.90
N ASP A 99 -2.48 -5.47 29.72
CA ASP A 99 -1.67 -6.69 29.56
C ASP A 99 -2.23 -7.57 28.43
N TYR A 100 -2.00 -7.14 27.19
CA TYR A 100 -2.43 -7.90 26.01
C TYR A 100 -1.56 -9.14 25.80
N LYS A 101 -2.20 -10.32 25.77
CA LYS A 101 -1.56 -11.59 25.44
C LYS A 101 -1.88 -12.00 24.00
N TRP A 102 -0.89 -11.91 23.13
CA TRP A 102 -0.99 -12.49 21.78
C TRP A 102 -0.81 -14.02 21.84
N SER A 103 -1.71 -14.75 21.18
CA SER A 103 -1.60 -16.21 21.02
C SER A 103 -1.00 -16.51 19.64
N SER A 104 0.26 -16.93 19.62
CA SER A 104 0.93 -17.29 18.36
C SER A 104 0.22 -18.47 17.69
N PRO A 105 -0.05 -18.43 16.37
CA PRO A 105 -0.54 -19.58 15.63
C PRO A 105 0.54 -20.68 15.55
N ASP A 106 0.11 -21.93 15.28
CA ASP A 106 1.01 -23.03 14.93
C ASP A 106 1.59 -22.80 13.52
N VAL A 107 2.92 -22.71 13.44
CA VAL A 107 3.67 -22.48 12.21
C VAL A 107 4.55 -23.66 11.80
N SER A 108 4.42 -24.81 12.47
CA SER A 108 5.24 -26.01 12.22
C SER A 108 5.27 -26.43 10.75
N ALA A 109 4.14 -26.29 10.04
CA ALA A 109 4.02 -26.59 8.61
C ALA A 109 4.87 -25.68 7.69
N PHE A 110 5.36 -24.55 8.21
CA PHE A 110 6.05 -23.50 7.47
C PHE A 110 7.51 -23.29 7.87
N GLU A 111 7.99 -23.89 8.98
CA GLU A 111 9.35 -23.66 9.50
C GLU A 111 10.47 -23.97 8.49
N SER A 112 10.27 -25.01 7.67
CA SER A 112 11.23 -25.43 6.63
C SER A 112 10.99 -24.76 5.28
N ARG A 113 9.99 -23.88 5.16
CA ARG A 113 9.68 -23.19 3.90
C ARG A 113 10.67 -22.06 3.66
N THR A 114 11.02 -21.90 2.40
CA THR A 114 11.95 -20.87 1.94
C THR A 114 11.39 -20.13 0.73
N PHE A 115 11.93 -18.94 0.46
CA PHE A 115 11.77 -18.24 -0.81
C PHE A 115 13.14 -17.97 -1.44
N ASN A 116 13.19 -17.85 -2.77
CA ASN A 116 14.42 -17.51 -3.49
C ASN A 116 14.62 -16.00 -3.54
N GLY A 117 15.58 -15.48 -2.77
CA GLY A 117 15.86 -14.06 -2.64
C GLY A 117 17.32 -13.69 -2.89
N TYR A 118 17.60 -12.39 -3.00
CA TYR A 118 18.95 -11.84 -3.16
C TYR A 118 19.52 -11.50 -1.78
N HIS A 119 20.50 -12.27 -1.33
CA HIS A 119 21.15 -12.04 -0.04
C HIS A 119 22.03 -10.79 -0.11
N ARG A 120 21.98 -9.96 0.93
CA ARG A 120 22.79 -8.76 1.08
C ARG A 120 23.79 -8.96 2.22
N GLU A 121 24.93 -8.26 2.17
CA GLU A 121 26.00 -8.42 3.17
C GLU A 121 25.54 -8.07 4.60
N ASN A 122 24.53 -7.21 4.74
CA ASN A 122 23.92 -6.87 6.03
C ASN A 122 22.94 -7.94 6.56
N GLY A 123 22.85 -9.11 5.91
CA GLY A 123 22.00 -10.23 6.32
C GLY A 123 20.51 -10.09 5.98
N LYS A 124 20.09 -8.97 5.37
CA LYS A 124 18.74 -8.83 4.79
C LYS A 124 18.67 -9.55 3.44
N VAL A 125 17.46 -9.90 3.02
CA VAL A 125 17.21 -10.59 1.76
C VAL A 125 16.21 -9.81 0.93
N GLY A 126 16.59 -9.42 -0.28
CA GLY A 126 15.69 -8.80 -1.24
C GLY A 126 14.85 -9.82 -1.99
N THR A 127 13.58 -9.51 -2.23
CA THR A 127 12.71 -10.24 -3.17
C THR A 127 12.92 -9.83 -4.62
N ALA A 128 13.66 -8.74 -4.86
CA ALA A 128 14.04 -8.25 -6.17
C ALA A 128 15.47 -7.67 -6.16
N ASN A 129 16.03 -7.45 -7.35
CA ASN A 129 17.34 -6.84 -7.53
C ASN A 129 17.22 -5.63 -8.48
N TYR A 130 17.14 -4.45 -7.89
CA TYR A 130 16.90 -3.18 -8.57
C TYR A 130 18.12 -2.28 -8.55
N TRP A 131 18.23 -1.49 -9.63
CA TRP A 131 19.02 -0.27 -9.67
C TRP A 131 18.09 0.94 -9.61
N LEU A 132 18.38 1.92 -8.75
CA LEU A 132 17.56 3.13 -8.62
C LEU A 132 18.24 4.36 -9.20
N PHE A 133 17.51 5.14 -9.97
CA PHE A 133 17.81 6.54 -10.28
C PHE A 133 17.04 7.45 -9.33
N ILE A 134 17.76 8.31 -8.63
CA ILE A 134 17.25 9.19 -7.59
C ILE A 134 17.59 10.63 -7.97
N PRO A 135 16.59 11.47 -8.32
CA PRO A 135 16.82 12.89 -8.43
C PRO A 135 16.82 13.52 -7.02
N THR A 136 17.65 14.52 -6.76
CA THR A 136 17.54 15.35 -5.53
C THR A 136 16.57 16.51 -5.70
N VAL A 137 16.11 16.77 -6.93
CA VAL A 137 15.26 17.89 -7.32
C VAL A 137 14.50 17.58 -8.61
N PHE A 138 13.27 18.09 -8.75
CA PHE A 138 12.45 17.85 -9.94
C PHE A 138 13.09 18.36 -11.25
N CYS A 139 14.01 19.32 -11.20
CA CYS A 139 14.73 19.82 -12.39
C CYS A 139 15.49 18.71 -13.13
N GLU A 140 15.91 17.66 -12.41
CA GLU A 140 16.60 16.50 -12.99
C GLU A 140 15.63 15.48 -13.62
N ASN A 141 14.31 15.63 -13.45
CA ASN A 141 13.33 14.67 -13.97
C ASN A 141 13.46 14.47 -15.48
N ARG A 142 13.74 15.54 -16.24
CA ARG A 142 13.95 15.44 -17.69
C ARG A 142 15.14 14.55 -18.03
N ASN A 143 16.27 14.73 -17.33
CA ASN A 143 17.46 13.90 -17.52
C ASN A 143 17.16 12.43 -17.17
N LEU A 144 16.44 12.20 -16.07
CA LEU A 144 15.98 10.86 -15.69
C LEU A 144 15.10 10.22 -16.76
N ASP A 145 14.17 10.97 -17.35
CA ASP A 145 13.26 10.45 -18.37
C ASP A 145 14.01 10.09 -19.66
N VAL A 146 14.99 10.90 -20.07
CA VAL A 146 15.89 10.58 -21.21
C VAL A 146 16.69 9.31 -20.92
N ILE A 147 17.30 9.19 -19.75
CA ILE A 147 18.06 8.00 -19.35
C ILE A 147 17.15 6.77 -19.26
N LYS A 148 15.94 6.92 -18.70
CA LYS A 148 14.93 5.88 -18.60
C LYS A 148 14.54 5.36 -19.97
N GLU A 149 14.25 6.25 -20.91
CA GLU A 149 13.92 5.87 -22.27
C GLU A 149 15.08 5.09 -22.91
N ALA A 150 16.29 5.60 -22.83
CA ALA A 150 17.48 4.96 -23.39
C ALA A 150 17.71 3.56 -22.78
N LEU A 151 17.71 3.43 -21.46
CA LEU A 151 17.99 2.16 -20.79
C LEU A 151 16.82 1.17 -20.93
N HIS A 152 15.57 1.59 -20.75
CA HIS A 152 14.43 0.67 -20.82
C HIS A 152 14.23 0.11 -22.22
N ASN A 153 14.40 0.94 -23.25
CA ASN A 153 14.24 0.50 -24.65
C ASN A 153 15.35 -0.46 -25.08
N ASN A 154 16.60 -0.20 -24.69
CA ASN A 154 17.73 -1.01 -25.15
C ASN A 154 17.98 -2.27 -24.30
N LEU A 155 17.52 -2.29 -23.04
CA LEU A 155 17.83 -3.39 -22.11
C LEU A 155 16.63 -4.29 -21.77
N GLY A 156 15.45 -4.04 -22.36
CA GLY A 156 14.27 -4.87 -22.21
C GLY A 156 13.51 -4.69 -20.89
N TYR A 157 13.54 -3.48 -20.30
CA TYR A 157 12.80 -3.17 -19.07
C TYR A 157 11.48 -2.43 -19.30
N ASN A 158 11.11 -2.22 -20.56
CA ASN A 158 9.97 -1.40 -20.89
C ASN A 158 8.65 -2.15 -20.66
N VAL A 159 7.77 -1.59 -19.82
CA VAL A 159 6.41 -2.14 -19.59
C VAL A 159 5.45 -1.79 -20.72
N THR A 160 5.84 -0.89 -21.62
CA THR A 160 5.01 -0.40 -22.72
C THR A 160 5.14 -1.21 -24.00
N ASP A 161 5.95 -2.27 -24.03
CA ASP A 161 6.21 -3.03 -25.26
C ASP A 161 4.94 -3.59 -25.90
N LYS A 162 3.97 -4.06 -25.11
CA LYS A 162 2.64 -4.44 -25.62
C LYS A 162 1.92 -3.29 -26.32
N TYR A 163 1.94 -2.10 -25.72
CA TYR A 163 1.29 -0.92 -26.29
C TYR A 163 2.05 -0.43 -27.53
N LYS A 164 3.38 -0.48 -27.52
CA LYS A 164 4.20 -0.15 -28.70
C LYS A 164 3.95 -1.11 -29.85
N GLN A 165 3.83 -2.41 -29.57
CA GLN A 165 3.47 -3.41 -30.58
C GLN A 165 2.10 -3.11 -31.18
N PHE A 166 1.10 -2.80 -30.34
CA PHE A 166 -0.22 -2.39 -30.80
C PHE A 166 -0.18 -1.11 -31.66
N THR A 167 0.48 -0.06 -31.18
CA THR A 167 0.66 1.17 -31.96
C THR A 167 1.40 0.92 -33.26
N SER A 168 2.38 0.01 -33.29
CA SER A 168 3.09 -0.38 -34.51
C SER A 168 2.18 -1.10 -35.51
N GLN A 169 1.28 -1.97 -35.02
CA GLN A 169 0.27 -2.63 -35.84
C GLN A 169 -0.71 -1.61 -36.44
N LEU A 170 -1.23 -0.70 -35.62
CA LEU A 170 -2.10 0.39 -36.09
C LEU A 170 -1.40 1.26 -37.15
N LEU A 171 -0.13 1.59 -36.93
CA LEU A 171 0.66 2.38 -37.89
C LEU A 171 0.87 1.63 -39.21
N GLN A 172 1.09 0.31 -39.16
CA GLN A 172 1.20 -0.52 -40.36
C GLN A 172 -0.12 -0.57 -41.13
N ALA A 173 -1.24 -0.79 -40.43
CA ALA A 173 -2.58 -0.81 -41.01
C ALA A 173 -2.93 0.54 -41.68
N TYR A 174 -2.65 1.65 -40.99
CA TYR A 174 -2.84 2.99 -41.54
C TYR A 174 -2.03 3.19 -42.83
N LYS A 175 -0.76 2.77 -42.84
CA LYS A 175 0.11 2.87 -44.03
C LYS A 175 -0.35 1.94 -45.16
N ALA A 176 -1.01 0.83 -44.85
CA ALA A 176 -1.58 -0.11 -45.81
C ALA A 176 -2.95 0.33 -46.35
N GLY A 177 -3.55 1.40 -45.81
CA GLY A 177 -4.88 1.87 -46.19
C GLY A 177 -6.03 1.04 -45.59
N GLU A 178 -5.77 0.29 -44.53
CA GLU A 178 -6.78 -0.51 -43.83
C GLU A 178 -7.68 0.37 -42.95
N ALA A 179 -8.93 -0.07 -42.74
CA ALA A 179 -9.89 0.62 -41.88
C ALA A 179 -9.53 0.40 -40.40
N ILE A 180 -9.07 1.45 -39.72
CA ILE A 180 -8.62 1.41 -38.32
C ILE A 180 -9.77 1.04 -37.37
N GLU A 181 -11.02 1.31 -37.75
CA GLU A 181 -12.24 0.97 -37.00
C GLU A 181 -12.42 -0.54 -36.78
N SER A 182 -11.69 -1.37 -37.53
CA SER A 182 -11.70 -2.83 -37.39
C SER A 182 -10.75 -3.38 -36.32
N PHE A 183 -9.91 -2.54 -35.71
CA PHE A 183 -8.97 -2.94 -34.66
C PHE A 183 -9.63 -2.89 -33.28
N HIS A 184 -9.49 -3.96 -32.51
CA HIS A 184 -10.04 -4.06 -31.15
C HIS A 184 -8.92 -4.04 -30.10
N PRO A 185 -9.07 -3.27 -28.99
CA PRO A 185 -8.06 -3.21 -27.92
C PRO A 185 -7.70 -4.57 -27.31
N ASP A 186 -8.64 -5.52 -27.35
CA ASP A 186 -8.50 -6.86 -26.75
C ASP A 186 -7.70 -7.85 -27.63
N GLN A 187 -7.29 -7.45 -28.84
CA GLN A 187 -6.49 -8.30 -29.74
C GLN A 187 -5.00 -8.40 -29.34
N LEU A 188 -4.58 -7.68 -28.30
CA LEU A 188 -3.23 -7.74 -27.77
C LEU A 188 -2.99 -9.06 -27.03
N GLY A 189 -2.17 -9.93 -27.62
CA GLY A 189 -1.60 -11.07 -26.91
C GLY A 189 -0.82 -10.60 -25.67
N ASN A 190 -0.90 -11.36 -24.57
CA ASN A 190 -0.10 -11.11 -23.37
C ASN A 190 1.39 -11.24 -23.71
N SER A 191 2.07 -10.15 -24.05
CA SER A 191 3.52 -10.15 -24.14
C SER A 191 4.09 -10.19 -22.73
N ASN A 192 4.97 -11.18 -22.48
CA ASN A 192 5.59 -11.36 -21.18
C ASN A 192 6.83 -10.46 -21.12
N PRO A 193 6.83 -9.32 -20.38
CA PRO A 193 7.90 -8.32 -20.46
C PRO A 193 9.27 -8.84 -19.99
N ALA A 194 9.29 -9.99 -19.30
CA ALA A 194 10.51 -10.59 -18.77
C ALA A 194 11.36 -11.31 -19.84
N SER A 195 10.81 -11.70 -21.00
CA SER A 195 11.54 -12.55 -21.96
C SER A 195 12.69 -11.85 -22.69
N ASN A 196 12.71 -10.51 -22.70
CA ASN A 196 13.65 -9.72 -23.52
C ASN A 196 14.70 -8.96 -22.68
N ARG A 197 14.81 -9.24 -21.38
CA ARG A 197 15.77 -8.56 -20.51
C ARG A 197 17.20 -9.01 -20.77
N VAL A 198 18.11 -8.04 -20.96
CA VAL A 198 19.54 -8.31 -21.19
C VAL A 198 20.20 -8.89 -19.93
N PHE A 199 19.84 -8.40 -18.75
CA PHE A 199 20.40 -8.84 -17.48
C PHE A 199 19.43 -9.81 -16.80
N LYS A 200 19.81 -11.10 -16.74
CA LYS A 200 19.01 -12.19 -16.16
C LYS A 200 18.63 -11.95 -14.70
N ASN A 201 19.54 -11.38 -13.92
CA ASN A 201 19.39 -11.24 -12.46
C ASN A 201 19.13 -9.79 -12.02
N VAL A 202 18.76 -8.90 -12.95
CA VAL A 202 18.32 -7.54 -12.62
C VAL A 202 16.83 -7.47 -12.89
N ASP A 203 16.04 -7.34 -11.82
CA ASP A 203 14.58 -7.36 -11.91
C ASP A 203 14.00 -6.02 -12.42
N GLY A 204 14.80 -4.95 -12.41
CA GLY A 204 14.37 -3.64 -12.88
C GLY A 204 15.37 -2.50 -12.66
N ILE A 205 15.27 -1.50 -13.54
CA ILE A 205 15.89 -0.19 -13.39
C ILE A 205 14.76 0.79 -13.09
N LYS A 206 14.73 1.38 -11.89
CA LYS A 206 13.62 2.23 -11.42
C LYS A 206 14.07 3.68 -11.29
N PHE A 207 13.14 4.59 -11.53
CA PHE A 207 13.37 6.03 -11.53
C PHE A 207 12.40 6.67 -10.55
N LEU A 208 12.91 7.42 -9.57
CA LEU A 208 12.13 8.00 -8.48
C LEU A 208 11.83 9.49 -8.73
N ASN A 209 11.30 9.81 -9.92
CA ASN A 209 10.87 11.16 -10.26
C ASN A 209 9.90 11.70 -9.20
N HIS A 210 10.08 12.95 -8.79
CA HIS A 210 9.22 13.64 -7.82
C HIS A 210 9.04 15.10 -8.19
N GLN A 211 8.09 15.78 -7.55
CA GLN A 211 7.79 17.20 -7.80
C GLN A 211 8.43 18.16 -6.78
N GLY A 212 9.12 17.64 -5.77
CA GLY A 212 9.87 18.45 -4.80
C GLY A 212 11.03 19.22 -5.44
N GLY A 213 11.26 20.46 -4.97
CA GLY A 213 12.39 21.27 -5.40
C GLY A 213 12.63 22.49 -4.51
N CYS A 214 13.33 23.50 -5.03
CA CYS A 214 13.82 24.64 -4.26
C CYS A 214 12.72 25.55 -3.68
N GLY A 215 11.46 25.37 -4.07
CA GLY A 215 10.33 26.11 -3.50
C GLY A 215 9.77 25.51 -2.21
N GLY A 216 10.24 24.33 -1.79
CA GLY A 216 9.82 23.68 -0.54
C GLY A 216 10.54 24.21 0.69
N THR A 217 10.04 23.84 1.87
CA THR A 217 10.70 24.16 3.15
C THR A 217 11.92 23.27 3.39
N ARG A 218 12.77 23.64 4.36
CA ARG A 218 13.88 22.77 4.80
C ARG A 218 13.37 21.46 5.39
N GLN A 219 12.21 21.50 6.04
CA GLN A 219 11.52 20.34 6.59
C GLN A 219 11.08 19.39 5.47
N ASP A 220 10.50 19.91 4.39
CA ASP A 220 10.13 19.10 3.22
C ASP A 220 11.35 18.41 2.62
N SER A 221 12.46 19.15 2.50
CA SER A 221 13.74 18.60 2.03
C SER A 221 14.28 17.48 2.94
N ALA A 222 14.17 17.63 4.26
CA ALA A 222 14.60 16.60 5.21
C ALA A 222 13.71 15.34 5.15
N VAL A 223 12.39 15.50 5.03
CA VAL A 223 11.45 14.39 4.84
C VAL A 223 11.72 13.67 3.52
N LEU A 224 11.95 14.41 2.44
CA LEU A 224 12.32 13.86 1.14
C LEU A 224 13.64 13.09 1.21
N SER A 225 14.66 13.64 1.86
CA SER A 225 15.94 12.95 2.08
C SER A 225 15.74 11.62 2.78
N SER A 226 15.03 11.63 3.92
CA SER A 226 14.72 10.43 4.71
C SER A 226 14.00 9.36 3.88
N LEU A 227 13.05 9.77 3.03
CA LEU A 227 12.34 8.88 2.12
C LEU A 227 13.27 8.26 1.07
N LEU A 228 14.04 9.09 0.35
CA LEU A 228 14.91 8.63 -0.74
C LEU A 228 16.08 7.77 -0.22
N VAL A 229 16.65 8.12 0.92
CA VAL A 229 17.64 7.31 1.63
C VAL A 229 17.06 5.96 2.07
N SER A 230 15.79 5.93 2.50
CA SER A 230 15.10 4.67 2.83
C SER A 230 14.95 3.76 1.61
N TYR A 231 14.66 4.33 0.43
CA TYR A 231 14.66 3.57 -0.84
C TYR A 231 16.05 3.05 -1.19
N ALA A 232 17.08 3.89 -1.10
CA ALA A 232 18.46 3.48 -1.36
C ALA A 232 18.93 2.31 -0.48
N ASP A 233 18.57 2.34 0.81
CA ASP A 233 18.93 1.30 1.78
C ASP A 233 18.08 0.02 1.67
N HIS A 234 16.96 0.05 0.94
CA HIS A 234 16.04 -1.08 0.82
C HIS A 234 16.71 -2.39 0.32
N PRO A 235 16.41 -3.59 0.86
CA PRO A 235 17.04 -4.85 0.46
C PRO A 235 16.88 -5.22 -1.02
N ASN A 236 15.82 -4.74 -1.67
CA ASN A 236 15.63 -4.91 -3.11
C ASN A 236 16.56 -4.07 -3.99
N VAL A 237 17.27 -3.11 -3.40
CA VAL A 237 18.15 -2.19 -4.14
C VAL A 237 19.59 -2.64 -3.96
N ALA A 238 20.30 -2.81 -5.08
CA ALA A 238 21.70 -3.24 -5.10
C ALA A 238 22.67 -2.11 -5.48
N GLY A 239 22.16 -1.01 -6.05
CA GLY A 239 22.92 0.18 -6.35
C GLY A 239 22.02 1.36 -6.73
N ILE A 240 22.57 2.56 -6.64
CA ILE A 240 21.86 3.81 -6.92
C ILE A 240 22.70 4.75 -7.78
N THR A 241 22.01 5.52 -8.62
CA THR A 241 22.52 6.67 -9.36
C THR A 241 21.77 7.91 -8.92
N ILE A 242 22.48 8.90 -8.39
CA ILE A 242 21.95 10.17 -7.92
C ILE A 242 22.21 11.22 -8.99
N LEU A 243 21.16 11.92 -9.42
CA LEU A 243 21.27 13.12 -10.25
C LEU A 243 20.92 14.34 -9.40
N SER A 244 21.81 15.33 -9.41
CA SER A 244 21.62 16.61 -8.73
C SER A 244 21.85 17.76 -9.69
N LEU A 245 21.14 18.88 -9.46
CA LEU A 245 21.38 20.10 -10.21
C LEU A 245 22.58 20.87 -9.65
N GLY A 246 22.61 21.06 -8.33
CA GLY A 246 23.64 21.77 -7.56
C GLY A 246 23.09 22.86 -6.63
N CYS A 247 21.94 23.46 -6.97
CA CYS A 247 21.34 24.57 -6.22
C CYS A 247 20.11 24.21 -5.36
N GLN A 248 19.71 22.93 -5.34
CA GLN A 248 18.52 22.48 -4.61
C GLN A 248 18.68 22.49 -3.07
N HIS A 249 17.56 22.44 -2.34
CA HIS A 249 17.64 22.32 -0.87
C HIS A 249 18.23 20.99 -0.41
N LEU A 250 17.90 19.88 -1.08
CA LEU A 250 18.50 18.57 -0.80
C LEU A 250 19.86 18.45 -1.50
N GLN A 251 20.91 18.92 -0.84
CA GLN A 251 22.27 18.79 -1.36
C GLN A 251 22.74 17.33 -1.31
N THR A 252 23.57 16.94 -2.27
CA THR A 252 24.05 15.55 -2.33
C THR A 252 24.86 15.17 -1.10
N ALA A 253 25.62 16.11 -0.53
CA ALA A 253 26.33 15.90 0.72
C ALA A 253 25.38 15.61 1.90
N ASP A 254 24.24 16.29 1.96
CA ASP A 254 23.21 16.03 2.98
C ASP A 254 22.60 14.63 2.78
N PHE A 255 22.24 14.27 1.55
CA PHE A 255 21.74 12.93 1.22
C PHE A 255 22.71 11.82 1.64
N LEU A 256 24.00 11.97 1.31
CA LEU A 256 25.03 10.97 1.65
C LEU A 256 25.26 10.88 3.16
N ARG A 257 25.21 12.01 3.88
CA ARG A 257 25.27 12.01 5.33
C ARG A 257 24.06 11.29 5.93
N ASP A 258 22.86 11.58 5.47
CA ASP A 258 21.62 10.97 5.97
C ASP A 258 21.59 9.46 5.67
N LEU A 259 22.13 9.04 4.52
CA LEU A 259 22.34 7.63 4.16
C LEU A 259 23.26 6.93 5.15
N GLN A 260 24.40 7.55 5.46
CA GLN A 260 25.37 7.01 6.43
C GLN A 260 24.80 6.99 7.86
N GLN A 261 24.00 7.97 8.24
CA GLN A 261 23.31 7.99 9.53
C GLN A 261 22.30 6.86 9.65
N ARG A 262 21.55 6.58 8.58
CA ARG A 262 20.59 5.46 8.55
C ARG A 262 21.29 4.11 8.59
N ASN A 263 22.33 3.94 7.78
CA ASN A 263 23.07 2.70 7.66
C ASN A 263 24.58 2.99 7.64
N PRO A 264 25.26 2.96 8.79
CA PRO A 264 26.70 3.17 8.86
C PRO A 264 27.53 2.14 8.09
N GLY A 265 26.95 0.95 7.84
CA GLY A 265 27.55 -0.13 7.04
C GLY A 265 27.07 -0.13 5.60
N PHE A 266 26.61 1.00 5.06
CA PHE A 266 26.15 1.07 3.67
C PHE A 266 27.30 0.75 2.70
N ASN A 267 27.09 -0.28 1.88
CA ASN A 267 28.11 -0.88 1.03
C ASN A 267 27.68 -1.01 -0.44
N LYS A 268 26.48 -0.53 -0.78
CA LYS A 268 25.96 -0.60 -2.15
C LYS A 268 26.64 0.46 -3.01
N LYS A 269 26.70 0.23 -4.32
CA LYS A 269 27.27 1.21 -5.25
C LYS A 269 26.42 2.49 -5.25
N VAL A 270 27.07 3.63 -5.04
CA VAL A 270 26.49 4.97 -5.20
C VAL A 270 27.24 5.69 -6.31
N LEU A 271 26.52 6.16 -7.32
CA LEU A 271 27.04 7.03 -8.36
C LEU A 271 26.39 8.41 -8.21
N VAL A 272 27.17 9.47 -8.28
CA VAL A 272 26.68 10.85 -8.13
C VAL A 272 27.05 11.63 -9.38
N PHE A 273 26.06 12.31 -9.95
CA PHE A 273 26.20 13.15 -11.13
C PHE A 273 25.57 14.51 -10.84
N GLU A 274 26.40 15.55 -10.80
CA GLU A 274 25.94 16.92 -10.55
C GLU A 274 26.03 17.77 -11.82
N GLN A 275 24.88 18.28 -12.28
CA GLN A 275 24.77 18.98 -13.56
C GLN A 275 25.56 20.28 -13.60
N GLN A 276 25.52 21.11 -12.55
CA GLN A 276 26.27 22.38 -12.50
C GLN A 276 27.79 22.19 -12.44
N GLN A 277 28.28 20.99 -12.12
CA GLN A 277 29.69 20.63 -12.15
C GLN A 277 30.10 19.89 -13.43
N SER A 278 29.14 19.60 -14.31
CA SER A 278 29.35 18.86 -15.55
C SER A 278 29.66 19.79 -16.72
N GLN A 279 30.41 19.29 -17.70
CA GLN A 279 30.75 20.06 -18.91
C GLN A 279 29.52 20.40 -19.75
N SER A 280 28.55 19.49 -19.81
CA SER A 280 27.26 19.66 -20.50
C SER A 280 26.25 18.63 -19.97
N GLU A 281 24.96 18.89 -20.24
CA GLU A 281 23.87 17.93 -19.97
C GLU A 281 24.07 16.61 -20.72
N ASP A 282 24.52 16.67 -21.98
CA ASP A 282 24.80 15.48 -22.79
C ASP A 282 25.92 14.62 -22.18
N GLN A 283 26.99 15.24 -21.69
CA GLN A 283 28.09 14.52 -21.04
C GLN A 283 27.63 13.89 -19.72
N LEU A 284 26.87 14.62 -18.90
CA LEU A 284 26.27 14.12 -17.66
C LEU A 284 25.44 12.85 -17.92
N ILE A 285 24.55 12.88 -18.91
CA ILE A 285 23.68 11.75 -19.27
C ILE A 285 24.51 10.55 -19.74
N LYS A 286 25.50 10.76 -20.61
CA LYS A 286 26.38 9.69 -21.12
C LYS A 286 27.17 9.04 -19.99
N ASP A 287 27.75 9.83 -19.10
CA ASP A 287 28.52 9.32 -17.96
C ASP A 287 27.62 8.56 -16.97
N ALA A 288 26.41 9.08 -16.71
CA ALA A 288 25.41 8.41 -15.89
C ALA A 288 25.01 7.05 -16.47
N ILE A 289 24.76 6.97 -17.77
CA ILE A 289 24.45 5.71 -18.47
C ILE A 289 25.63 4.75 -18.40
N LEU A 290 26.84 5.20 -18.74
CA LEU A 290 28.05 4.36 -18.77
C LEU A 290 28.32 3.73 -17.40
N LYS A 291 28.39 4.55 -16.35
CA LYS A 291 28.68 4.07 -14.99
C LYS A 291 27.55 3.25 -14.40
N THR A 292 26.30 3.58 -14.73
CA THR A 292 25.17 2.73 -14.35
C THR A 292 25.27 1.37 -15.03
N PHE A 293 25.65 1.32 -16.31
CA PHE A 293 25.81 0.05 -17.03
C PHE A 293 26.90 -0.84 -16.40
N GLU A 294 28.04 -0.26 -16.01
CA GLU A 294 29.06 -0.95 -15.20
C GLU A 294 28.41 -1.53 -13.92
N GLY A 295 27.62 -0.73 -13.19
CA GLY A 295 26.90 -1.17 -12.00
C GLY A 295 25.91 -2.31 -12.26
N LEU A 296 25.14 -2.23 -13.35
CA LEU A 296 24.21 -3.26 -13.78
C LEU A 296 24.92 -4.58 -14.09
N THR A 297 26.09 -4.55 -14.73
CA THR A 297 26.88 -5.77 -14.98
C THR A 297 27.35 -6.45 -13.70
N GLU A 298 27.65 -5.69 -12.65
CA GLU A 298 28.04 -6.24 -11.35
C GLU A 298 26.84 -6.83 -10.60
N ILE A 299 25.73 -6.09 -10.48
CA ILE A 299 24.56 -6.59 -9.75
C ILE A 299 23.88 -7.77 -10.44
N ASN A 300 24.08 -7.93 -11.76
CA ASN A 300 23.63 -9.08 -12.53
C ASN A 300 24.36 -10.39 -12.15
N LYS A 301 25.50 -10.32 -11.46
CA LYS A 301 26.20 -11.52 -10.95
C LYS A 301 25.54 -12.09 -9.69
N ILE A 302 24.66 -11.32 -9.04
CA ILE A 302 23.99 -11.73 -7.81
C ILE A 302 22.81 -12.62 -8.17
N GLU A 303 22.89 -13.90 -7.83
CA GLU A 303 21.79 -14.85 -8.08
C GLU A 303 20.89 -15.00 -6.86
N ARG A 304 19.63 -15.38 -7.10
CA ARG A 304 18.72 -15.75 -6.01
C ARG A 304 19.15 -17.05 -5.37
N SER A 305 19.02 -17.15 -4.06
CA SER A 305 19.19 -18.40 -3.32
C SER A 305 18.13 -18.55 -2.23
N PRO A 306 17.87 -19.77 -1.73
CA PRO A 306 16.88 -19.99 -0.69
C PRO A 306 17.15 -19.16 0.57
N ALA A 307 16.10 -18.56 1.12
CA ALA A 307 16.10 -17.85 2.39
C ALA A 307 14.85 -18.25 3.20
N PRO A 308 14.93 -18.35 4.54
CA PRO A 308 13.77 -18.68 5.36
C PRO A 308 12.72 -17.56 5.31
N LEU A 309 11.46 -17.90 5.53
CA LEU A 309 10.35 -16.92 5.52
C LEU A 309 10.54 -15.80 6.55
N SER A 310 11.31 -16.03 7.62
CA SER A 310 11.70 -15.03 8.63
C SER A 310 12.45 -13.82 8.05
N LYS A 311 12.99 -13.92 6.83
CA LYS A 311 13.65 -12.80 6.15
C LYS A 311 12.70 -11.87 5.40
N LEU A 312 11.41 -12.18 5.34
CA LEU A 312 10.43 -11.34 4.67
C LEU A 312 10.06 -10.10 5.50
N THR A 313 9.88 -8.99 4.79
CA THR A 313 9.20 -7.80 5.31
C THR A 313 8.03 -7.51 4.37
N VAL A 314 6.80 -7.68 4.86
CA VAL A 314 5.58 -7.58 4.06
C VAL A 314 4.80 -6.33 4.46
N GLY A 315 4.60 -5.42 3.51
CA GLY A 315 3.66 -4.31 3.68
C GLY A 315 2.25 -4.74 3.30
N VAL A 316 1.28 -4.44 4.16
CA VAL A 316 -0.14 -4.67 3.90
C VAL A 316 -0.84 -3.32 3.74
N LYS A 317 -1.77 -3.25 2.78
CA LYS A 317 -2.58 -2.08 2.51
C LYS A 317 -3.91 -2.47 1.87
N CYS A 318 -4.89 -1.59 1.96
CA CYS A 318 -6.15 -1.69 1.26
C CYS A 318 -6.05 -1.08 -0.15
N GLY A 319 -7.09 -1.33 -0.96
CA GLY A 319 -7.28 -0.74 -2.28
C GLY A 319 -8.68 -0.13 -2.37
N GLY A 320 -9.47 -0.54 -3.37
CA GLY A 320 -10.90 -0.23 -3.40
C GLY A 320 -11.66 -1.08 -2.38
N SER A 321 -11.71 -0.61 -1.13
CA SER A 321 -12.38 -1.31 -0.02
C SER A 321 -13.91 -1.30 -0.21
N ASP A 322 -14.58 -2.33 0.32
CA ASP A 322 -16.04 -2.48 0.31
C ASP A 322 -16.55 -3.11 1.61
N GLY A 323 -17.87 -3.25 1.76
CA GLY A 323 -18.48 -3.83 2.96
C GLY A 323 -18.13 -5.30 3.23
N PHE A 324 -17.47 -6.00 2.31
CA PHE A 324 -16.97 -7.37 2.51
C PHE A 324 -15.49 -7.42 2.88
N SER A 325 -14.73 -6.37 2.61
CA SER A 325 -13.29 -6.33 2.81
C SER A 325 -12.91 -6.65 4.26
N GLY A 326 -13.61 -6.04 5.23
CA GLY A 326 -13.42 -6.25 6.67
C GLY A 326 -13.85 -7.61 7.21
N ILE A 327 -14.61 -8.42 6.45
CA ILE A 327 -15.09 -9.75 6.86
C ILE A 327 -14.55 -10.89 6.01
N SER A 328 -13.66 -10.59 5.05
CA SER A 328 -13.09 -11.59 4.13
C SER A 328 -11.59 -11.39 3.95
N ALA A 329 -11.18 -10.54 3.00
CA ALA A 329 -9.78 -10.33 2.65
C ALA A 329 -8.95 -9.81 3.82
N ASN A 330 -9.45 -8.85 4.59
CA ASN A 330 -8.70 -8.25 5.70
C ASN A 330 -8.43 -9.28 6.83
N PRO A 331 -9.41 -10.06 7.31
CA PRO A 331 -9.15 -11.16 8.24
C PRO A 331 -8.14 -12.19 7.70
N ALA A 332 -8.22 -12.56 6.40
CA ALA A 332 -7.27 -13.50 5.80
C ALA A 332 -5.83 -12.94 5.77
N VAL A 333 -5.68 -11.65 5.45
CA VAL A 333 -4.39 -10.95 5.51
C VAL A 333 -3.90 -10.83 6.96
N GLY A 334 -4.81 -10.56 7.92
CA GLY A 334 -4.51 -10.52 9.35
C GLY A 334 -3.94 -11.85 9.86
N TYR A 335 -4.60 -12.96 9.54
CA TYR A 335 -4.10 -14.30 9.91
C TYR A 335 -2.78 -14.64 9.21
N THR A 336 -2.63 -14.27 7.93
CA THR A 336 -1.35 -14.41 7.22
C THR A 336 -0.24 -13.62 7.90
N SER A 337 -0.57 -12.44 8.44
CA SER A 337 0.37 -11.60 9.17
C SER A 337 0.81 -12.27 10.48
N ASP A 338 -0.12 -12.87 11.23
CA ASP A 338 0.19 -13.62 12.45
C ASP A 338 1.12 -14.81 12.16
N LEU A 339 0.86 -15.57 11.08
CA LEU A 339 1.73 -16.68 10.66
C LEU A 339 3.16 -16.20 10.34
N LEU A 340 3.29 -15.08 9.61
CA LEU A 340 4.59 -14.52 9.25
C LEU A 340 5.35 -14.00 10.48
N VAL A 341 4.67 -13.28 11.38
CA VAL A 341 5.27 -12.78 12.62
C VAL A 341 5.71 -13.94 13.53
N ALA A 342 4.89 -14.99 13.64
CA ALA A 342 5.25 -16.20 14.38
C ALA A 342 6.50 -16.92 13.82
N LEU A 343 6.72 -16.86 12.50
CA LEU A 343 7.95 -17.34 11.85
C LEU A 343 9.15 -16.39 12.04
N GLY A 344 8.98 -15.23 12.66
CA GLY A 344 10.02 -14.22 12.85
C GLY A 344 10.19 -13.24 11.69
N ALA A 345 9.24 -13.21 10.74
CA ALA A 345 9.20 -12.20 9.69
C ALA A 345 8.60 -10.88 10.21
N GLN A 346 8.63 -9.84 9.37
CA GLN A 346 8.08 -8.53 9.70
C GLN A 346 6.87 -8.20 8.84
N VAL A 347 5.83 -7.64 9.47
CA VAL A 347 4.65 -7.13 8.78
C VAL A 347 4.47 -5.65 9.11
N LEU A 348 4.17 -4.85 8.09
CA LEU A 348 3.98 -3.42 8.18
C LEU A 348 2.56 -3.08 7.75
N LEU A 349 1.76 -2.56 8.67
CA LEU A 349 0.48 -1.91 8.36
C LEU A 349 0.70 -0.40 8.33
N ALA A 350 0.24 0.24 7.25
CA ALA A 350 0.25 1.69 7.08
C ALA A 350 -1.21 2.20 7.00
N GLU A 351 -1.43 3.34 6.34
CA GLU A 351 -2.77 3.92 6.11
C GLU A 351 -3.46 4.44 7.39
N PHE A 352 -2.80 5.38 8.09
CA PHE A 352 -3.32 5.98 9.33
C PHE A 352 -4.79 6.44 9.26
N PRO A 353 -5.28 7.10 8.18
CA PRO A 353 -6.70 7.44 8.06
C PRO A 353 -7.65 6.23 8.08
N GLU A 354 -7.22 5.06 7.58
CA GLU A 354 -8.00 3.81 7.59
C GLU A 354 -8.06 3.16 8.98
N LEU A 355 -7.28 3.66 9.94
CA LEU A 355 -7.27 3.18 11.33
C LEU A 355 -8.24 3.96 12.23
N CYS A 356 -8.99 4.91 11.68
CA CYS A 356 -9.97 5.69 12.43
C CYS A 356 -11.08 4.79 12.99
N GLY A 357 -11.30 4.85 14.30
CA GLY A 357 -12.20 3.96 15.04
C GLY A 357 -11.55 2.67 15.56
N ALA A 358 -10.32 2.35 15.15
CA ALA A 358 -9.57 1.17 15.59
C ALA A 358 -8.37 1.51 16.50
N GLU A 359 -8.16 2.79 16.83
CA GLU A 359 -6.96 3.29 17.51
C GLU A 359 -6.74 2.61 18.86
N GLN A 360 -7.78 2.54 19.68
CA GLN A 360 -7.68 1.96 21.02
C GLN A 360 -7.26 0.48 20.96
N ASN A 361 -7.80 -0.28 19.99
CA ASN A 361 -7.44 -1.68 19.79
C ASN A 361 -5.96 -1.85 19.39
N ILE A 362 -5.39 -0.92 18.63
CA ILE A 362 -3.96 -0.93 18.27
C ILE A 362 -3.10 -0.51 19.47
N ILE A 363 -3.53 0.50 20.23
CA ILE A 363 -2.83 1.01 21.42
C ILE A 363 -2.72 -0.08 22.49
N ASP A 364 -3.80 -0.80 22.76
CA ASP A 364 -3.82 -1.88 23.75
C ASP A 364 -2.90 -3.05 23.37
N ARG A 365 -2.57 -3.19 22.09
CA ARG A 365 -1.65 -4.22 21.57
C ARG A 365 -0.18 -3.78 21.54
N CYS A 366 0.12 -2.53 21.92
CA CYS A 366 1.49 -2.02 21.95
C CYS A 366 2.26 -2.64 23.14
N ILE A 367 3.45 -3.17 22.87
CA ILE A 367 4.27 -3.86 23.89
C ILE A 367 4.86 -2.92 24.98
N SER A 368 4.71 -1.60 24.82
CA SER A 368 5.21 -0.61 25.79
C SER A 368 4.54 0.74 25.62
N GLN A 369 4.49 1.52 26.70
CA GLN A 369 3.99 2.89 26.70
C GLN A 369 4.66 3.79 25.64
N PRO A 370 6.00 3.83 25.47
CA PRO A 370 6.61 4.69 24.46
C PRO A 370 6.17 4.38 23.01
N ILE A 371 5.87 3.11 22.72
CA ILE A 371 5.36 2.70 21.40
C ILE A 371 3.91 3.14 21.22
N ALA A 372 3.07 2.96 22.25
CA ALA A 372 1.68 3.44 22.25
C ALA A 372 1.61 4.96 22.07
N GLU A 373 2.40 5.72 22.84
CA GLU A 373 2.46 7.18 22.74
C GLU A 373 2.96 7.66 21.38
N LYS A 374 3.92 6.94 20.78
CA LYS A 374 4.36 7.21 19.41
C LYS A 374 3.22 7.00 18.41
N PHE A 375 2.44 5.94 18.54
CA PHE A 375 1.27 5.70 17.68
C PHE A 375 0.22 6.80 17.85
N ILE A 376 -0.14 7.15 19.09
CA ILE A 376 -1.08 8.23 19.42
C ILE A 376 -0.63 9.56 18.78
N ARG A 377 0.65 9.89 18.91
CA ARG A 377 1.21 11.11 18.30
C ARG A 377 1.08 11.09 16.78
N LEU A 378 1.40 9.98 16.12
CA LEU A 378 1.27 9.86 14.66
C LEU A 378 -0.17 10.04 14.17
N MET A 379 -1.14 9.44 14.86
CA MET A 379 -2.57 9.61 14.54
C MET A 379 -2.98 11.08 14.68
N ARG A 380 -2.64 11.72 15.81
CA ARG A 380 -2.97 13.13 16.08
C ARG A 380 -2.30 14.11 15.13
N ASP A 381 -1.02 13.90 14.82
CA ASP A 381 -0.26 14.76 13.91
C ASP A 381 -0.86 14.72 12.50
N TYR A 382 -1.22 13.53 12.01
CA TYR A 382 -1.82 13.38 10.68
C TYR A 382 -3.25 13.93 10.66
N ASP A 383 -4.05 13.71 11.72
CA ASP A 383 -5.39 14.29 11.83
C ASP A 383 -5.37 15.83 11.87
N ALA A 384 -4.41 16.42 12.59
CA ALA A 384 -4.21 17.86 12.59
C ALA A 384 -3.84 18.40 11.19
N GLN A 385 -3.02 17.68 10.43
CA GLN A 385 -2.68 18.06 9.05
C GLN A 385 -3.90 17.98 8.11
N ALA A 386 -4.76 16.97 8.27
CA ALA A 386 -5.99 16.85 7.49
C ALA A 386 -6.96 18.01 7.80
N HIS A 387 -7.14 18.36 9.07
CA HIS A 387 -7.98 19.49 9.49
C HIS A 387 -7.44 20.83 9.00
N ALA A 388 -6.12 21.02 8.98
CA ALA A 388 -5.51 22.27 8.50
C ALA A 388 -5.84 22.58 7.02
N VAL A 389 -6.23 21.57 6.24
CA VAL A 389 -6.64 21.71 4.83
C VAL A 389 -8.15 21.52 4.61
N GLY A 390 -8.95 21.54 5.67
CA GLY A 390 -10.41 21.42 5.60
C GLY A 390 -10.95 19.99 5.45
N SER A 391 -10.14 18.99 5.80
CA SER A 391 -10.52 17.57 5.84
C SER A 391 -10.57 17.02 7.27
N GLY A 392 -10.82 15.73 7.44
CA GLY A 392 -10.76 15.00 8.71
C GLY A 392 -10.84 13.49 8.48
N PHE A 393 -10.46 12.67 9.48
CA PHE A 393 -10.38 11.21 9.29
C PHE A 393 -11.74 10.58 8.98
N HIS A 394 -12.80 11.11 9.58
CA HIS A 394 -14.17 10.68 9.34
C HIS A 394 -14.61 10.85 7.86
N MET A 395 -13.91 11.68 7.07
CA MET A 395 -14.19 11.86 5.63
C MET A 395 -13.34 10.96 4.73
N ASN A 396 -12.59 10.00 5.31
CA ASN A 396 -11.72 9.11 4.54
C ASN A 396 -12.47 8.19 3.56
N PRO A 397 -13.63 7.58 3.89
CA PRO A 397 -14.34 6.72 2.94
C PRO A 397 -14.72 7.47 1.66
N SER A 398 -14.27 6.95 0.51
CA SER A 398 -14.61 7.53 -0.79
C SER A 398 -16.09 7.27 -1.15
N PRO A 399 -16.68 8.04 -2.08
CA PRO A 399 -18.05 7.78 -2.55
C PRO A 399 -18.25 6.35 -3.08
N GLY A 400 -17.21 5.74 -3.67
CA GLY A 400 -17.26 4.34 -4.10
C GLY A 400 -17.34 3.36 -2.92
N ASN A 401 -16.57 3.60 -1.86
CA ASN A 401 -16.60 2.78 -0.65
C ASN A 401 -17.99 2.81 0.01
N ILE A 402 -18.56 4.01 0.15
CA ILE A 402 -19.88 4.21 0.76
C ILE A 402 -20.95 3.48 -0.05
N LYS A 403 -20.94 3.65 -1.38
CA LYS A 403 -21.87 2.96 -2.30
C LYS A 403 -21.77 1.43 -2.19
N ASP A 404 -20.58 0.91 -1.93
CA ASP A 404 -20.31 -0.52 -1.77
C ASP A 404 -20.43 -1.02 -0.31
N GLY A 405 -21.12 -0.26 0.55
CA GLY A 405 -21.54 -0.70 1.88
C GLY A 405 -20.61 -0.32 3.04
N LEU A 406 -19.55 0.46 2.82
CA LEU A 406 -18.72 1.03 3.89
C LEU A 406 -19.35 2.29 4.45
N ILE A 407 -20.39 2.07 5.25
CA ILE A 407 -21.03 3.08 6.09
C ILE A 407 -20.64 2.74 7.54
N THR A 408 -20.13 3.73 8.25
CA THR A 408 -19.74 3.70 9.66
C THR A 408 -20.13 5.01 10.30
#